data_AF-A0A524P817-F1
#
_entry.id   AF-A0A524P817-F1
#
_cell.length_a   1.000
_cell.length_b   1.000
_cell.length_c   1.000
_cell.angle_alpha   90.00
_cell.angle_beta   90.00
_cell.angle_gamma   90.00
#
_symmetry.space_group_name_H-M   'P 1'
#
loop_
_entity.id
_entity.type
_entity.pdbx_description
1 polymer ?
#
loop_
_entity_poly.entity_id
_entity_poly.type
_entity_poly.pdbx_seq_one_letter_code
_entity_poly.pdbx_strand_id
1 'polypeptide(L)'
;MEPSELTPAEFDGVRRNRYRPRIPWARVGFVVLVASLIGGGYFWRQKVRADELRERIRAQHVEHVAPVLEALEATRIALEEKVLGAKAGAANRLVEAEAPLSALHEKNIIYLQVRAPELASEEGLRAAIESEEKDAVGACLGLELTPLAALYDVPEVLTDKWLARVDDTNDMQRLSVREEQLTRAIARELPALQERVPADYFLLLLVQGKSRLRDPVDVFLWDLEQDKLVLRSRTDNRGRLITVRSQIGPKSDSAKAAGDPIVTADCSIAAHIKAQLGEPTMDLATPD
;
A
#
# COMPACT_ATOMS: atom_id res chain seq x y z
N MET A 1 17.08 -49.22 -89.67
CA MET A 1 16.89 -48.58 -88.36
C MET A 1 15.87 -49.43 -87.64
N GLU A 2 16.34 -50.39 -86.85
CA GLU A 2 15.47 -51.16 -85.95
C GLU A 2 15.86 -50.81 -84.51
N PRO A 3 14.86 -50.58 -83.65
CA PRO A 3 15.05 -49.97 -82.34
C PRO A 3 15.62 -50.98 -81.36
N SER A 4 16.59 -50.53 -80.56
CA SER A 4 17.10 -51.28 -79.42
C SER A 4 15.98 -51.44 -78.39
N GLU A 5 15.36 -52.62 -78.34
CA GLU A 5 14.49 -53.03 -77.24
C GLU A 5 15.33 -53.11 -75.97
N LEU A 6 15.26 -52.04 -75.16
CA LEU A 6 15.74 -52.04 -73.80
C LEU A 6 14.83 -52.99 -73.00
N THR A 7 15.32 -54.20 -72.75
CA THR A 7 14.71 -55.09 -71.76
C THR A 7 14.67 -54.37 -70.40
N PRO A 8 13.49 -54.23 -69.77
CA PRO A 8 13.41 -53.63 -68.45
C PRO A 8 14.18 -54.52 -67.47
N ALA A 9 15.01 -53.91 -66.62
CA ALA A 9 15.65 -54.62 -65.53
C ALA A 9 14.55 -55.23 -64.65
N GLU A 10 14.44 -56.56 -64.67
CA GLU A 10 13.66 -57.28 -63.67
C GLU A 10 14.25 -56.92 -62.30
N PHE A 11 13.47 -56.18 -61.52
CA PHE A 11 13.83 -55.86 -60.15
C PHE A 11 13.75 -57.17 -59.37
N ASP A 12 14.87 -57.90 -59.32
CA ASP A 12 15.01 -59.13 -58.56
C ASP A 12 14.57 -58.83 -57.12
N GLY A 13 13.44 -59.43 -56.75
CA GLY A 13 12.55 -58.91 -55.74
C GLY A 13 13.30 -58.55 -54.47
N VAL A 14 12.97 -57.39 -53.89
CA VAL A 14 13.45 -56.92 -52.59
C VAL A 14 13.62 -58.14 -51.68
N ARG A 15 14.86 -58.60 -51.47
CA ARG A 15 15.16 -59.64 -50.48
C ARG A 15 14.59 -59.10 -49.18
N ARG A 16 13.38 -59.54 -48.83
CA ARG A 16 12.72 -59.16 -47.59
C ARG A 16 13.67 -59.60 -46.49
N ASN A 17 14.41 -58.66 -45.92
CA ASN A 17 15.27 -58.88 -44.78
C ASN A 17 14.44 -59.63 -43.73
N ARG A 18 14.69 -60.94 -43.61
CA ARG A 18 13.98 -61.87 -42.72
C ARG A 18 14.52 -61.75 -41.28
N TYR A 19 14.88 -60.54 -40.90
CA TYR A 19 15.33 -60.13 -39.57
C TYR A 19 14.78 -58.72 -39.29
N ARG A 20 13.46 -58.57 -39.34
CA ARG A 20 12.81 -57.54 -38.50
C ARG A 20 12.13 -58.31 -37.38
N PRO A 21 12.64 -58.25 -36.13
CA PRO A 21 11.88 -58.79 -35.01
C PRO A 21 10.49 -58.15 -35.06
N ARG A 22 9.43 -58.97 -35.08
CA ARG A 22 8.05 -58.51 -34.94
C ARG A 22 7.92 -57.95 -33.53
N ILE A 23 8.27 -56.68 -33.35
CA ILE A 23 7.97 -55.95 -32.13
C ILE A 23 6.47 -56.10 -31.90
N PRO A 24 6.02 -56.58 -30.74
CA PRO A 24 4.60 -56.77 -30.46
C PRO A 24 3.94 -55.41 -30.23
N TRP A 25 3.76 -54.63 -31.29
CA TRP A 25 3.25 -53.25 -31.26
C TRP A 25 1.92 -53.12 -30.52
N ALA A 26 1.07 -54.16 -30.54
CA ALA A 26 -0.15 -54.20 -29.74
C ALA A 26 0.11 -54.17 -28.22
N ARG A 27 1.13 -54.90 -27.74
CA ARG A 27 1.54 -54.89 -26.32
C ARG A 27 2.20 -53.58 -25.95
N VAL A 28 3.06 -53.04 -26.82
CA VAL A 28 3.69 -51.73 -26.61
C VAL A 28 2.63 -50.63 -26.54
N GLY A 29 1.68 -50.62 -27.47
CA GLY A 29 0.57 -49.66 -27.49
C GLY A 29 -0.30 -49.76 -26.23
N PHE A 30 -0.61 -50.97 -25.75
CA PHE A 30 -1.35 -51.16 -24.50
C PHE A 30 -0.58 -50.61 -23.29
N VAL A 31 0.72 -50.88 -23.17
CA VAL A 31 1.55 -50.35 -22.07
C VAL A 31 1.61 -48.84 -22.11
N VAL A 32 1.78 -48.23 -23.28
CA VAL A 32 1.79 -46.77 -23.44
C VAL A 32 0.43 -46.18 -23.05
N LEU A 33 -0.68 -46.81 -23.46
CA LEU A 33 -2.02 -46.36 -23.10
C LEU A 33 -2.27 -46.43 -21.60
N VAL A 34 -1.91 -47.54 -20.95
CA VAL A 34 -2.03 -47.69 -19.50
C VAL A 34 -1.15 -46.68 -18.76
N ALA A 35 0.11 -46.48 -19.19
CA ALA A 35 0.99 -45.47 -18.63
C ALA A 35 0.42 -44.05 -18.79
N SER A 36 -0.22 -43.77 -19.94
CA SER A 36 -0.86 -42.48 -20.22
C SER A 36 -2.09 -42.24 -19.32
N LEU A 37 -2.90 -43.28 -19.09
CA LEU A 37 -4.03 -43.20 -18.15
C LEU A 37 -3.58 -42.98 -16.71
N ILE A 38 -2.55 -43.70 -16.26
CA ILE A 38 -1.99 -43.53 -14.91
C ILE A 38 -1.41 -42.12 -14.76
N GLY A 39 -0.63 -41.66 -15.74
CA GLY A 39 -0.07 -40.31 -15.76
C GLY A 39 -1.17 -39.25 -15.75
N GLY A 40 -2.18 -39.39 -16.61
CA GLY A 40 -3.33 -38.48 -16.67
C GLY A 40 -4.11 -38.42 -15.37
N GLY A 41 -4.38 -39.57 -14.73
CA GLY A 41 -5.05 -39.63 -13.43
C GLY A 41 -4.25 -38.96 -12.31
N TYR A 42 -2.92 -39.13 -12.30
CA TYR A 42 -2.04 -38.45 -11.36
C TYR A 42 -2.05 -36.93 -11.54
N PHE A 43 -1.90 -36.44 -12.78
CA PHE A 43 -1.97 -35.01 -13.10
C PHE A 43 -3.33 -34.41 -12.76
N TRP A 44 -4.42 -35.13 -13.02
CA TRP A 44 -5.76 -34.69 -12.67
C TRP A 44 -5.93 -34.56 -11.15
N ARG A 45 -5.48 -35.55 -10.37
CA ARG A 45 -5.52 -35.50 -8.91
C ARG A 45 -4.66 -34.36 -8.34
N GLN A 46 -3.49 -34.10 -8.93
CA GLN A 46 -2.67 -32.96 -8.54
C GLN A 46 -3.39 -31.64 -8.83
N LYS A 47 -4.04 -31.52 -9.99
CA LYS A 47 -4.80 -30.33 -10.36
C LYS A 47 -5.95 -30.06 -9.39
N VAL A 48 -6.76 -31.06 -9.05
CA VAL A 48 -7.87 -30.91 -8.08
C VAL A 48 -7.35 -30.43 -6.72
N ARG A 49 -6.26 -31.00 -6.21
CA ARG A 49 -5.66 -30.56 -4.94
C ARG A 49 -5.08 -29.14 -5.01
N ALA A 50 -4.51 -28.76 -6.15
CA ALA A 50 -4.01 -27.41 -6.36
C ALA A 50 -5.17 -26.41 -6.39
N ASP A 51 -6.26 -26.74 -7.07
CA ASP A 51 -7.47 -25.93 -7.15
C ASP A 51 -8.09 -25.73 -5.76
N GLU A 52 -8.24 -26.80 -4.97
CA GLU A 52 -8.72 -26.73 -3.57
C GLU A 52 -7.83 -25.83 -2.69
N LEU A 53 -6.51 -25.88 -2.87
CA LEU A 53 -5.58 -25.06 -2.10
C LEU A 53 -5.63 -23.58 -2.52
N ARG A 54 -5.77 -23.29 -3.82
CA ARG A 54 -6.00 -21.91 -4.29
C ARG A 54 -7.31 -21.35 -3.76
N GLU A 55 -8.36 -22.14 -3.76
CA GLU A 55 -9.67 -21.73 -3.25
C GLU A 55 -9.60 -21.37 -1.76
N ARG A 56 -8.88 -22.15 -0.95
CA ARG A 56 -8.62 -21.81 0.46
C ARG A 56 -7.83 -20.52 0.64
N ILE A 57 -6.75 -20.31 -0.13
CA ILE A 57 -5.96 -19.07 -0.08
C ILE A 57 -6.84 -17.87 -0.43
N ARG A 58 -7.68 -17.97 -1.48
CA ARG A 58 -8.62 -16.92 -1.85
C ARG A 58 -9.66 -16.68 -0.77
N ALA A 59 -10.23 -17.73 -0.19
CA ALA A 59 -11.20 -17.60 0.88
C ALA A 59 -10.61 -16.86 2.09
N GLN A 60 -9.39 -17.21 2.51
CA GLN A 60 -8.69 -16.49 3.59
C GLN A 60 -8.43 -15.02 3.26
N HIS A 61 -8.03 -14.73 2.01
CA HIS A 61 -7.80 -13.35 1.57
C HIS A 61 -9.10 -12.54 1.57
N VAL A 62 -10.18 -13.08 0.99
CA VAL A 62 -11.49 -12.42 0.95
C VAL A 62 -12.09 -12.25 2.34
N GLU A 63 -11.94 -13.23 3.22
CA GLU A 63 -12.52 -13.19 4.57
C GLU A 63 -11.80 -12.20 5.49
N HIS A 64 -10.46 -12.14 5.43
CA HIS A 64 -9.67 -11.38 6.40
C HIS A 64 -9.01 -10.13 5.82
N VAL A 65 -8.49 -10.20 4.59
CA VAL A 65 -7.64 -9.15 4.03
C VAL A 65 -8.45 -8.12 3.25
N ALA A 66 -9.36 -8.58 2.38
CA ALA A 66 -10.15 -7.69 1.52
C ALA A 66 -10.91 -6.60 2.29
N PRO A 67 -11.60 -6.88 3.42
CA PRO A 67 -12.34 -5.85 4.15
C PRO A 67 -11.45 -4.74 4.70
N VAL A 68 -10.23 -5.09 5.13
CA VAL A 68 -9.26 -4.12 5.66
C VAL A 68 -8.69 -3.26 4.54
N LEU A 69 -8.38 -3.87 3.38
CA LEU A 69 -7.88 -3.13 2.23
C LEU A 69 -8.94 -2.22 1.62
N GLU A 70 -10.20 -2.66 1.55
CA GLU A 70 -11.33 -1.85 1.11
C GLU A 70 -11.54 -0.64 2.04
N ALA A 71 -11.47 -0.85 3.36
CA ALA A 71 -11.57 0.25 4.33
C ALA A 71 -10.40 1.25 4.23
N LEU A 72 -9.18 0.75 4.02
CA LEU A 72 -8.00 1.57 3.77
C LEU A 72 -8.13 2.39 2.48
N GLU A 73 -8.57 1.76 1.39
CA GLU A 73 -8.77 2.41 0.10
C GLU A 73 -9.87 3.48 0.19
N ALA A 74 -11.01 3.16 0.80
CA ALA A 74 -12.09 4.12 1.02
C ALA A 74 -11.62 5.32 1.85
N THR A 75 -10.86 5.08 2.92
CA THR A 75 -10.26 6.14 3.75
C THR A 75 -9.32 7.01 2.91
N ARG A 76 -8.43 6.41 2.12
CA ARG A 76 -7.51 7.14 1.24
C ARG A 76 -8.23 8.04 0.25
N ILE A 77 -9.23 7.49 -0.46
CA ILE A 77 -10.02 8.26 -1.43
C ILE A 77 -10.71 9.45 -0.76
N ALA A 78 -11.32 9.24 0.41
CA ALA A 78 -11.98 10.30 1.15
C ALA A 78 -11.00 11.42 1.59
N LEU A 79 -9.79 11.05 2.02
CA LEU A 79 -8.77 12.02 2.39
C LEU A 79 -8.21 12.77 1.17
N GLU A 80 -7.93 12.07 0.07
CA GLU A 80 -7.48 12.69 -1.19
C GLU A 80 -8.53 13.70 -1.70
N GLU A 81 -9.82 13.37 -1.63
CA GLU A 81 -10.91 14.29 -2.00
C GLU A 81 -10.90 15.56 -1.12
N LYS A 82 -10.72 15.43 0.19
CA LYS A 82 -10.60 16.59 1.09
C LYS A 82 -9.40 17.47 0.74
N VAL A 83 -8.26 16.87 0.38
CA VAL A 83 -7.05 17.59 -0.04
C VAL A 83 -7.30 18.37 -1.32
N LEU A 84 -7.89 17.74 -2.34
CA LEU A 84 -8.21 18.38 -3.60
C LEU A 84 -9.27 19.49 -3.42
N GLY A 85 -10.24 19.29 -2.53
CA GLY A 85 -11.23 20.30 -2.15
C GLY A 85 -10.63 21.51 -1.41
N ALA A 86 -9.54 21.32 -0.66
CA ALA A 86 -8.85 22.39 0.08
C ALA A 86 -8.13 23.41 -0.82
N LYS A 87 -8.01 23.13 -2.14
CA LYS A 87 -7.41 24.02 -3.15
C LYS A 87 -8.05 25.42 -3.20
N ALA A 88 -9.30 25.57 -2.78
CA ALA A 88 -10.00 26.86 -2.72
C ALA A 88 -9.45 27.84 -1.65
N GLY A 89 -8.47 27.42 -0.84
CA GLY A 89 -7.65 28.28 0.03
C GLY A 89 -8.31 28.64 1.38
N ALA A 90 -7.48 28.76 2.42
CA ALA A 90 -7.92 29.10 3.79
C ALA A 90 -8.06 30.62 4.03
N ALA A 91 -8.38 31.41 3.00
CA ALA A 91 -8.43 32.88 3.10
C ALA A 91 -9.41 33.37 4.19
N ASN A 92 -10.44 32.58 4.50
CA ASN A 92 -11.37 32.83 5.60
C ASN A 92 -11.07 31.91 6.79
N ARG A 93 -10.74 32.50 7.94
CA ARG A 93 -10.56 31.79 9.21
C ARG A 93 -11.87 31.13 9.65
N LEU A 94 -11.83 29.83 9.90
CA LEU A 94 -12.87 29.03 10.55
C LEU A 94 -12.24 28.36 11.76
N VAL A 95 -12.83 28.55 12.93
CA VAL A 95 -12.47 27.80 14.13
C VAL A 95 -13.79 27.40 14.77
N GLU A 96 -14.16 26.14 14.61
CA GLU A 96 -15.27 25.56 15.35
C GLU A 96 -14.64 24.87 16.57
N ALA A 97 -14.45 25.66 17.63
CA ALA A 97 -13.71 25.31 18.84
C ALA A 97 -14.46 24.28 19.72
N GLU A 98 -14.85 23.15 19.15
CA GLU A 98 -15.47 22.03 19.88
C GLU A 98 -14.43 20.96 20.28
N ALA A 99 -13.25 20.94 19.62
CA ALA A 99 -12.16 20.02 19.93
C ALA A 99 -10.93 20.77 20.50
N PRO A 100 -10.77 20.85 21.84
CA PRO A 100 -9.53 21.37 22.42
C PRO A 100 -8.35 20.48 22.02
N LEU A 101 -7.13 21.03 21.89
CA LEU A 101 -5.94 20.24 21.52
C LEU A 101 -5.73 19.01 22.42
N SER A 102 -6.07 19.12 23.70
CA SER A 102 -6.00 18.02 24.66
C SER A 102 -6.84 16.81 24.26
N ALA A 103 -7.96 17.00 23.55
CA ALA A 103 -8.80 15.92 23.04
C ALA A 103 -8.15 15.19 21.85
N LEU A 104 -7.12 15.77 21.22
CA LEU A 104 -6.42 15.19 20.08
C LEU A 104 -5.25 14.28 20.47
N HIS A 105 -4.76 14.33 21.72
CA HIS A 105 -3.58 13.54 22.14
C HIS A 105 -3.79 12.02 22.14
N GLU A 106 -5.03 11.56 22.30
CA GLU A 106 -5.37 10.13 22.34
C GLU A 106 -6.01 9.66 21.02
N LYS A 107 -5.92 10.49 19.97
CA LYS A 107 -6.62 10.29 18.71
C LYS A 107 -5.66 9.94 17.58
N ASN A 108 -6.13 9.13 16.63
CA ASN A 108 -5.41 8.80 15.43
C ASN A 108 -5.55 9.94 14.42
N ILE A 109 -4.44 10.65 14.18
CA ILE A 109 -4.43 11.81 13.29
C ILE A 109 -3.61 11.48 12.04
N ILE A 110 -4.27 11.47 10.89
CA ILE A 110 -3.59 11.41 9.61
C ILE A 110 -3.09 12.80 9.24
N TYR A 111 -1.87 12.88 8.74
CA TYR A 111 -1.19 14.12 8.40
C TYR A 111 -0.76 14.13 6.94
N LEU A 112 -0.89 15.29 6.30
CA LEU A 112 -0.26 15.54 5.00
C LEU A 112 0.26 16.97 4.94
N GLN A 113 1.50 17.13 4.49
CA GLN A 113 2.03 18.40 4.01
C GLN A 113 2.17 18.36 2.50
N VAL A 114 1.60 19.34 1.80
CA VAL A 114 1.64 19.40 0.34
C VAL A 114 1.76 20.86 -0.13
N ARG A 115 2.33 21.07 -1.31
CA ARG A 115 2.41 22.40 -1.91
C ARG A 115 1.20 22.65 -2.81
N ALA A 116 0.69 23.87 -2.84
CA ALA A 116 -0.43 24.24 -3.69
C ALA A 116 -0.24 23.93 -5.18
N PRO A 117 0.96 24.08 -5.78
CA PRO A 117 1.20 23.66 -7.16
C PRO A 117 1.05 22.16 -7.40
N GLU A 118 1.27 21.32 -6.39
CA GLU A 118 1.14 19.85 -6.48
C GLU A 118 -0.33 19.43 -6.52
N LEU A 119 -1.24 20.26 -5.98
CA LEU A 119 -2.69 20.05 -6.06
C LEU A 119 -3.29 20.50 -7.41
N ALA A 120 -2.45 20.73 -8.42
CA ALA A 120 -2.91 21.04 -9.76
C ALA A 120 -3.58 19.83 -10.45
N SER A 121 -3.16 18.61 -10.13
CA SER A 121 -3.72 17.36 -10.63
C SER A 121 -3.63 16.23 -9.60
N GLU A 122 -4.36 15.15 -9.83
CA GLU A 122 -4.29 13.94 -9.00
C GLU A 122 -2.89 13.30 -9.02
N GLU A 123 -2.20 13.33 -10.17
CA GLU A 123 -0.83 12.81 -10.25
C GLU A 123 0.14 13.65 -9.42
N GLY A 124 -0.06 14.97 -9.39
CA GLY A 124 0.74 15.87 -8.55
C GLY A 124 0.56 15.59 -7.05
N LEU A 125 -0.68 15.35 -6.62
CA LEU A 125 -0.98 14.95 -5.24
C LEU A 125 -0.31 13.61 -4.90
N ARG A 126 -0.43 12.60 -5.77
CA ARG A 126 0.18 11.29 -5.53
C ARG A 126 1.70 11.39 -5.39
N ALA A 127 2.35 12.13 -6.28
CA ALA A 127 3.79 12.38 -6.20
C ALA A 127 4.17 13.10 -4.89
N ALA A 128 3.34 14.04 -4.43
CA ALA A 128 3.57 14.75 -3.16
C ALA A 128 3.49 13.79 -1.96
N ILE A 129 2.47 12.91 -1.93
CA ILE A 129 2.31 11.88 -0.88
C ILE A 129 3.51 10.94 -0.85
N GLU A 130 3.99 10.48 -2.00
CA GLU A 130 5.17 9.60 -2.07
C GLU A 130 6.45 10.30 -1.62
N SER A 131 6.56 11.61 -1.87
CA SER A 131 7.72 12.43 -1.51
C SER A 131 7.65 13.04 -0.11
N GLU A 132 6.66 12.68 0.70
CA GLU A 132 6.34 13.34 1.98
C GLU A 132 7.58 13.46 2.87
N GLU A 133 8.02 14.71 3.07
CA GLU A 133 9.21 15.02 3.84
C GLU A 133 8.88 15.01 5.34
N LYS A 134 9.74 14.38 6.15
CA LYS A 134 9.54 14.31 7.60
C LYS A 134 9.50 15.72 8.19
N ASP A 135 8.36 16.06 8.79
CA ASP A 135 8.17 17.32 9.48
C ASP A 135 8.11 17.15 11.02
N ALA A 136 8.55 18.16 11.74
CA ALA A 136 8.51 18.26 13.20
C ALA A 136 7.18 18.80 13.74
N VAL A 137 6.19 19.12 12.90
CA VAL A 137 4.90 19.68 13.33
C VAL A 137 4.21 18.80 14.37
N GLY A 138 4.20 17.48 14.19
CA GLY A 138 3.63 16.55 15.19
C GLY A 138 4.32 16.68 16.56
N ALA A 139 5.66 16.65 16.56
CA ALA A 139 6.46 16.85 17.77
C ALA A 139 6.22 18.22 18.43
N CYS A 140 6.11 19.30 17.64
CA CYS A 140 5.79 20.63 18.13
C CYS A 140 4.36 20.73 18.71
N LEU A 141 3.40 19.99 18.15
CA LEU A 141 2.04 19.91 18.66
C LEU A 141 1.96 19.05 19.92
N GLY A 142 2.87 18.08 20.09
CA GLY A 142 2.76 17.05 21.12
C GLY A 142 1.81 15.92 20.69
N LEU A 143 1.58 15.77 19.39
CA LEU A 143 0.68 14.79 18.78
C LEU A 143 1.49 13.74 18.03
N GLU A 144 1.01 12.50 18.07
CA GLU A 144 1.49 11.45 17.18
C GLU A 144 0.74 11.58 15.84
N LEU A 145 1.47 11.96 14.79
CA LEU A 145 0.91 12.16 13.46
C LEU A 145 1.32 10.99 12.56
N THR A 146 0.34 10.33 11.96
CA THR A 146 0.58 9.29 10.95
C THR A 146 0.58 9.93 9.56
N PRO A 147 1.68 9.85 8.79
CA PRO A 147 1.70 10.42 7.45
C PRO A 147 0.69 9.71 6.54
N LEU A 148 0.04 10.45 5.64
CA LEU A 148 -0.92 9.89 4.70
C LEU A 148 -0.29 8.80 3.83
N ALA A 149 1.01 8.92 3.52
CA ALA A 149 1.80 7.91 2.82
C ALA A 149 1.76 6.52 3.51
N ALA A 150 1.60 6.47 4.84
CA ALA A 150 1.51 5.21 5.58
C ALA A 150 0.24 4.39 5.24
N LEU A 151 -0.79 5.01 4.66
CA LEU A 151 -1.97 4.28 4.18
C LEU A 151 -1.70 3.51 2.87
N TYR A 152 -0.60 3.82 2.17
CA TYR A 152 -0.19 3.15 0.93
C TYR A 152 0.79 2.00 1.19
N ASP A 153 1.37 1.95 2.39
CA ASP A 153 2.33 0.92 2.81
C ASP A 153 1.61 -0.38 3.18
N VAL A 154 1.14 -1.08 2.16
CA VAL A 154 0.52 -2.40 2.25
C VAL A 154 1.54 -3.47 1.86
N PRO A 155 1.82 -4.46 2.74
CA PRO A 155 2.71 -5.56 2.41
C PRO A 155 2.27 -6.29 1.14
N GLU A 156 3.22 -6.57 0.23
CA GLU A 156 2.93 -7.20 -1.07
C GLU A 156 2.11 -8.48 -0.93
N VAL A 157 2.35 -9.29 0.11
CA VAL A 157 1.65 -10.56 0.38
C VAL A 157 0.13 -10.40 0.57
N LEU A 158 -0.32 -9.23 1.03
CA LEU A 158 -1.74 -8.94 1.24
C LEU A 158 -2.41 -8.39 -0.02
N THR A 159 -1.64 -8.01 -1.05
CA THR A 159 -2.19 -7.37 -2.26
C THR A 159 -2.80 -8.37 -3.24
N ASP A 160 -3.77 -7.91 -4.04
CA ASP A 160 -4.36 -8.70 -5.13
C ASP A 160 -3.32 -9.11 -6.19
N LYS A 161 -2.26 -8.32 -6.36
CA LYS A 161 -1.14 -8.68 -7.23
C LYS A 161 -0.43 -9.95 -6.75
N TRP A 162 -0.29 -10.14 -5.43
CA TRP A 162 0.24 -11.39 -4.90
C TRP A 162 -0.74 -12.54 -5.07
N LEU A 163 -2.04 -12.29 -4.87
CA LEU A 163 -3.09 -13.29 -5.09
C LEU A 163 -3.16 -13.76 -6.55
N ALA A 164 -3.05 -12.86 -7.52
CA ALA A 164 -3.00 -13.21 -8.94
C ALA A 164 -1.83 -14.18 -9.26
N ARG A 165 -0.68 -14.02 -8.59
CA ARG A 165 0.44 -14.97 -8.77
C ARG A 165 0.12 -16.36 -8.20
N VAL A 166 -0.73 -16.47 -7.18
CA VAL A 166 -1.23 -17.76 -6.64
C VAL A 166 -1.98 -18.52 -7.73
N ASP A 167 -2.78 -17.81 -8.51
CA ASP A 167 -3.58 -18.36 -9.59
C ASP A 167 -2.74 -18.95 -10.73
N ASP A 168 -1.60 -18.32 -11.01
CA ASP A 168 -0.72 -18.73 -12.11
C ASP A 168 0.11 -20.00 -11.84
N THR A 169 0.19 -20.49 -10.59
CA THR A 169 1.06 -21.63 -10.24
C THR A 169 0.28 -22.92 -10.01
N ASN A 170 0.72 -24.03 -10.62
CA ASN A 170 0.20 -25.40 -10.40
C ASN A 170 1.07 -26.23 -9.45
N ASP A 171 2.15 -25.66 -8.92
CA ASP A 171 3.08 -26.37 -8.04
C ASP A 171 2.55 -26.38 -6.60
N MET A 172 2.20 -27.58 -6.11
CA MET A 172 1.67 -27.79 -4.77
C MET A 172 2.60 -27.28 -3.66
N GLN A 173 3.92 -27.43 -3.81
CA GLN A 173 4.87 -26.97 -2.78
C GLN A 173 4.91 -25.44 -2.72
N ARG A 174 4.82 -24.77 -3.88
CA ARG A 174 4.75 -23.30 -3.94
C ARG A 174 3.44 -22.80 -3.37
N LEU A 175 2.32 -23.47 -3.67
CA LEU A 175 1.02 -23.11 -3.12
C LEU A 175 1.00 -23.25 -1.59
N SER A 176 1.57 -24.33 -1.02
CA SER A 176 1.61 -24.51 0.44
C SER A 176 2.48 -23.45 1.14
N VAL A 177 3.61 -23.07 0.53
CA VAL A 177 4.44 -21.98 1.06
C VAL A 177 3.69 -20.65 1.04
N ARG A 178 2.90 -20.40 -0.01
CA ARG A 178 2.10 -19.18 -0.14
C ARG A 178 0.95 -19.11 0.86
N GLU A 179 0.24 -20.21 1.10
CA GLU A 179 -0.77 -20.32 2.16
C GLU A 179 -0.19 -19.96 3.54
N GLU A 180 0.99 -20.52 3.87
CA GLU A 180 1.68 -20.21 5.13
C GLU A 180 2.15 -18.75 5.19
N GLN A 181 2.65 -18.19 4.09
CA GLN A 181 3.02 -16.77 4.01
C GLN A 181 1.83 -15.86 4.26
N LEU A 182 0.69 -16.13 3.63
CA LEU A 182 -0.54 -15.37 3.83
C LEU A 182 -1.01 -15.48 5.27
N THR A 183 -1.05 -16.70 5.82
CA THR A 183 -1.47 -16.94 7.22
C THR A 183 -0.60 -16.15 8.21
N ARG A 184 0.72 -16.13 8.01
CA ARG A 184 1.64 -15.35 8.85
C ARG A 184 1.46 -13.85 8.68
N ALA A 185 1.26 -13.39 7.44
CA ALA A 185 1.03 -11.97 7.16
C ALA A 185 -0.29 -11.50 7.80
N ILE A 186 -1.36 -12.30 7.72
CA ILE A 186 -2.63 -12.04 8.40
C ILE A 186 -2.40 -11.94 9.92
N ALA A 187 -1.65 -12.86 10.51
CA ALA A 187 -1.43 -12.85 11.96
C ALA A 187 -0.53 -11.70 12.47
N ARG A 188 0.38 -11.18 11.64
CA ARG A 188 1.41 -10.21 12.06
C ARG A 188 1.19 -8.80 11.55
N GLU A 189 0.83 -8.67 10.27
CA GLU A 189 0.81 -7.39 9.57
C GLU A 189 -0.60 -6.79 9.51
N LEU A 190 -1.63 -7.64 9.41
CA LEU A 190 -3.02 -7.18 9.30
C LEU A 190 -3.49 -6.36 10.52
N PRO A 191 -3.17 -6.74 11.78
CA PRO A 191 -3.53 -5.91 12.94
C PRO A 191 -2.91 -4.52 12.87
N ALA A 192 -1.66 -4.41 12.41
CA ALA A 192 -0.99 -3.11 12.27
C ALA A 192 -1.55 -2.24 11.13
N LEU A 193 -2.28 -2.83 10.17
CA LEU A 193 -3.06 -2.11 9.16
C LEU A 193 -4.44 -1.71 9.70
N GLN A 194 -5.08 -2.59 10.48
CA GLN A 194 -6.34 -2.29 11.16
C GLN A 194 -6.18 -1.17 12.18
N GLU A 195 -5.07 -1.10 12.89
CA GLU A 195 -4.80 0.02 13.82
C GLU A 195 -4.64 1.37 13.10
N ARG A 196 -4.32 1.39 11.81
CA ARG A 196 -4.24 2.63 11.01
C ARG A 196 -5.63 3.15 10.62
N VAL A 197 -6.68 2.32 10.70
CA VAL A 197 -8.06 2.66 10.30
C VAL A 197 -9.05 2.12 11.35
N PRO A 198 -9.78 2.97 12.08
CA PRO A 198 -10.18 4.32 11.67
C PRO A 198 -9.21 5.43 12.09
N ALA A 199 -9.09 6.43 11.21
CA ALA A 199 -8.52 7.72 11.57
C ALA A 199 -9.61 8.60 12.19
N ASP A 200 -9.30 9.23 13.32
CA ASP A 200 -10.24 10.14 14.00
C ASP A 200 -10.21 11.54 13.37
N TYR A 201 -9.01 12.02 13.02
CA TYR A 201 -8.80 13.36 12.48
C TYR A 201 -7.87 13.35 11.27
N PHE A 202 -8.03 14.36 10.41
CA PHE A 202 -7.10 14.64 9.31
C PHE A 202 -6.56 16.06 9.40
N LEU A 203 -5.24 16.20 9.48
CA LEU A 203 -4.52 17.47 9.49
C LEU A 203 -3.80 17.69 8.16
N LEU A 204 -4.20 18.71 7.42
CA LEU A 204 -3.57 19.12 6.16
C LEU A 204 -2.84 20.45 6.34
N LEU A 205 -1.57 20.49 5.92
CA LEU A 205 -0.80 21.70 5.74
C LEU A 205 -0.56 21.94 4.25
N LEU A 206 -1.15 23.01 3.74
CA LEU A 206 -1.04 23.43 2.34
C LEU A 206 -0.10 24.63 2.23
N VAL A 207 1.10 24.42 1.71
CA VAL A 207 2.09 25.47 1.48
C VAL A 207 1.78 26.18 0.15
N GLN A 208 1.42 27.45 0.21
CA GLN A 208 0.99 28.20 -0.99
C GLN A 208 2.12 28.49 -1.99
N GLY A 209 3.38 28.43 -1.54
CA GLY A 209 4.56 28.69 -2.38
C GLY A 209 5.56 27.54 -2.41
N LYS A 210 6.85 27.88 -2.41
CA LYS A 210 7.96 26.92 -2.53
C LYS A 210 8.38 26.35 -1.19
N SER A 211 8.25 27.13 -0.11
CA SER A 211 8.73 26.75 1.21
C SER A 211 7.85 27.31 2.29
N ARG A 212 7.48 26.45 3.24
CA ARG A 212 6.78 26.83 4.47
C ARG A 212 7.53 27.87 5.31
N LEU A 213 8.83 28.09 5.07
CA LEU A 213 9.64 29.08 5.80
C LEU A 213 9.38 30.52 5.34
N ARG A 214 8.89 30.71 4.12
CA ARG A 214 8.73 32.04 3.50
C ARG A 214 7.34 32.29 2.97
N ASP A 215 6.62 31.23 2.64
CA ASP A 215 5.31 31.30 2.01
C ASP A 215 4.21 30.97 3.03
N PRO A 216 3.01 31.53 2.87
CA PRO A 216 1.89 31.24 3.76
C PRO A 216 1.51 29.77 3.72
N VAL A 217 1.09 29.25 4.88
CA VAL A 217 0.61 27.89 5.05
C VAL A 217 -0.86 27.94 5.45
N ASP A 218 -1.68 27.24 4.68
CA ASP A 218 -3.08 27.00 5.02
C ASP A 218 -3.18 25.71 5.83
N VAL A 219 -3.81 25.80 6.99
CA VAL A 219 -4.05 24.70 7.92
C VAL A 219 -5.50 24.30 7.84
N PHE A 220 -5.76 23.01 7.70
CA PHE A 220 -7.07 22.42 7.79
C PHE A 220 -7.05 21.23 8.76
N LEU A 221 -8.03 21.15 9.66
CA LEU A 221 -8.26 20.00 10.52
C LEU A 221 -9.70 19.54 10.33
N TRP A 222 -9.89 18.28 9.94
CA TRP A 222 -11.19 17.64 9.87
C TRP A 222 -11.34 16.63 11.00
N ASP A 223 -12.51 16.62 11.62
CA ASP A 223 -13.05 15.49 12.37
C ASP A 223 -13.64 14.53 11.34
N LEU A 224 -13.08 13.31 11.26
CA LEU A 224 -13.49 12.30 10.28
C LEU A 224 -14.69 11.48 10.76
N GLU A 225 -14.95 11.44 12.07
CA GLU A 225 -16.12 10.76 12.63
C GLU A 225 -17.40 11.55 12.29
N GLN A 226 -17.32 12.89 12.38
CA GLN A 226 -18.45 13.79 12.09
C GLN A 226 -18.45 14.34 10.66
N ASP A 227 -17.45 13.99 9.84
CA ASP A 227 -17.21 14.55 8.51
C ASP A 227 -17.20 16.09 8.49
N LYS A 228 -16.55 16.71 9.49
CA LYS A 228 -16.66 18.14 9.79
C LYS A 228 -15.31 18.84 9.75
N LEU A 229 -15.23 19.99 9.09
CA LEU A 229 -14.04 20.85 9.13
C LEU A 229 -14.05 21.68 10.42
N VAL A 230 -13.17 21.32 11.37
CA VAL A 230 -13.11 21.95 12.71
C VAL A 230 -12.14 23.13 12.77
N LEU A 231 -11.09 23.11 11.95
CA LEU A 231 -10.13 24.22 11.83
C LEU A 231 -9.86 24.53 10.35
N ARG A 232 -9.93 25.82 10.00
CA ARG A 232 -9.39 26.37 8.76
C ARG A 232 -8.70 27.69 9.07
N SER A 233 -7.40 27.78 8.85
CA SER A 233 -6.68 29.04 9.07
C SER A 233 -5.55 29.20 8.09
N ARG A 234 -5.25 30.44 7.72
CA ARG A 234 -3.96 30.81 7.13
C ARG A 234 -3.01 31.25 8.23
N THR A 235 -1.74 30.86 8.12
CA THR A 235 -0.65 31.38 8.94
C THR A 235 0.53 31.77 8.07
N ASP A 236 1.15 32.89 8.40
CA ASP A 236 2.46 33.26 7.88
C ASP A 236 3.53 32.71 8.83
N ASN A 237 4.59 32.12 8.28
CA ASN A 237 5.68 31.64 9.10
C ASN A 237 6.47 32.85 9.66
N ARG A 238 6.65 32.88 10.98
CA ARG A 238 7.44 33.91 11.68
C ARG A 238 8.88 33.47 11.99
N GLY A 239 9.32 32.30 11.51
CA GLY A 239 10.70 31.80 11.53
C GLY A 239 11.25 31.52 12.92
N ARG A 240 10.42 31.12 13.89
CA ARG A 240 10.87 30.91 15.27
C ARG A 240 11.25 29.46 15.50
N LEU A 241 12.56 29.24 15.52
CA LEU A 241 13.19 27.99 15.86
C LEU A 241 13.05 27.69 17.36
N ILE A 242 12.42 26.57 17.70
CA ILE A 242 12.27 26.06 19.06
C ILE A 242 12.93 24.68 19.11
N THR A 243 13.59 24.35 20.22
CA THR A 243 14.12 23.01 20.43
C THR A 243 12.98 22.06 20.78
N VAL A 244 12.78 21.04 19.94
CA VAL A 244 11.80 19.98 20.18
C VAL A 244 12.49 18.63 20.24
N ARG A 245 11.94 17.72 21.06
CA ARG A 245 12.34 16.32 21.01
C ARG A 245 11.61 15.68 19.84
N SER A 246 12.36 15.29 18.82
CA SER A 246 11.80 14.75 17.60
C SER A 246 11.93 13.23 17.60
N GLN A 247 10.81 12.52 17.42
CA GLN A 247 10.83 11.10 17.08
C GLN A 247 11.17 10.97 15.59
N ILE A 248 12.46 11.01 15.25
CA ILE A 248 12.93 10.76 13.89
C ILE A 248 13.21 9.27 13.74
N GLY A 249 12.22 8.48 13.35
CA GLY A 249 12.42 7.04 13.09
C GLY A 249 11.13 6.32 12.66
N PRO A 250 11.21 5.23 11.86
CA PRO A 250 10.07 4.36 11.65
C PRO A 250 9.79 3.55 12.93
N LYS A 251 8.51 3.24 13.17
CA LYS A 251 7.94 2.51 14.31
C LYS A 251 8.96 1.64 15.08
N SER A 252 9.22 2.00 16.33
CA SER A 252 9.60 1.02 17.35
C SER A 252 8.83 1.34 18.62
N ASP A 253 7.98 0.40 19.05
CA ASP A 253 7.34 0.38 20.36
C ASP A 253 8.32 0.82 21.45
N SER A 254 8.15 2.01 21.99
CA SER A 254 8.64 2.34 23.33
C SER A 254 8.17 3.72 23.74
N ALA A 255 7.56 3.76 24.92
CA ALA A 255 7.36 4.95 25.72
C ALA A 255 8.56 5.91 25.60
N LYS A 256 8.30 7.19 25.28
CA LYS A 256 9.21 8.37 25.38
C LYS A 256 10.64 7.97 25.80
N ALA A 257 11.41 7.42 24.88
CA ALA A 257 12.70 6.87 25.23
C ALA A 257 13.63 8.02 25.65
N ALA A 258 14.37 7.83 26.73
CA ALA A 258 15.45 8.72 27.14
C ALA A 258 16.60 8.64 26.11
N GLY A 259 16.42 9.30 24.97
CA GLY A 259 17.31 9.19 23.82
C GLY A 259 16.86 9.94 22.56
N ASP A 260 15.61 10.45 22.51
CA ASP A 260 15.13 11.22 21.36
C ASP A 260 16.00 12.47 21.12
N PRO A 261 16.53 12.69 19.90
CA PRO A 261 17.38 13.83 19.61
C PRO A 261 16.60 15.12 19.79
N ILE A 262 17.21 16.06 20.52
CA ILE A 262 16.73 17.45 20.58
C ILE A 262 17.11 18.09 19.25
N VAL A 263 16.10 18.36 18.43
CA VAL A 263 16.27 19.00 17.12
C VAL A 263 15.69 20.40 17.20
N THR A 264 16.40 21.36 16.63
CA THR A 264 15.87 22.70 16.44
C THR A 264 14.87 22.65 15.28
N ALA A 265 13.59 22.85 15.57
CA ALA A 265 12.53 22.86 14.57
C ALA A 265 11.77 24.18 14.57
N ASP A 266 11.21 24.54 13.42
CA ASP A 266 10.29 25.66 13.34
C ASP A 266 8.90 25.23 13.80
N CYS A 267 8.54 25.62 15.02
CA CYS A 267 7.24 25.30 15.61
C CYS A 267 6.21 26.43 15.44
N SER A 268 6.48 27.44 14.61
CA SER A 268 5.59 28.59 14.45
C SER A 268 4.18 28.19 13.98
N ILE A 269 4.08 27.28 13.01
CA ILE A 269 2.80 26.75 12.51
C ILE A 269 2.09 25.97 13.61
N ALA A 270 2.81 25.10 14.32
CA ALA A 270 2.25 24.34 15.44
C ALA A 270 1.75 25.27 16.56
N ALA A 271 2.52 26.29 16.94
CA ALA A 271 2.11 27.28 17.94
C ALA A 271 0.85 28.04 17.51
N HIS A 272 0.73 28.37 16.21
CA HIS A 272 -0.49 28.94 15.66
C HIS A 272 -1.68 27.99 15.83
N ILE A 273 -1.52 26.71 15.47
CA ILE A 273 -2.55 25.67 15.64
C ILE A 273 -2.97 25.56 17.12
N LYS A 274 -2.01 25.52 18.06
CA LYS A 274 -2.31 25.49 19.51
C LYS A 274 -3.16 26.67 19.96
N ALA A 275 -2.80 27.88 19.51
CA ALA A 275 -3.57 29.10 19.80
C ALA A 275 -5.00 29.03 19.26
N GLN A 276 -5.18 28.46 18.06
CA GLN A 276 -6.52 28.30 17.48
C GLN A 276 -7.37 27.27 18.23
N LEU A 277 -6.75 26.21 18.76
CA LEU A 277 -7.43 25.14 19.49
C LEU A 277 -7.58 25.42 21.00
N GLY A 278 -7.39 26.68 21.42
CA GLY A 278 -7.70 27.14 22.77
C GLY A 278 -6.65 26.78 23.83
N GLU A 279 -5.47 26.30 23.45
CA GLU A 279 -4.37 26.21 24.41
C GLU A 279 -3.75 27.58 24.66
N PRO A 280 -3.36 27.90 25.91
CA PRO A 280 -2.57 29.09 26.18
C PRO A 280 -1.22 28.92 25.48
N THR A 281 -1.07 29.54 24.32
CA THR A 281 0.24 29.79 23.77
C THR A 281 0.97 30.64 24.81
N MET A 282 2.19 30.25 25.21
CA MET A 282 3.10 31.23 25.79
C MET A 282 3.08 32.41 24.84
N ASP A 283 2.53 33.52 25.29
CA ASP A 283 2.36 34.71 24.50
C ASP A 283 3.76 35.24 24.25
N LEU A 284 4.40 34.75 23.18
CA LEU A 284 5.74 35.16 22.80
C LEU A 284 5.67 36.49 22.03
N ALA A 285 4.76 37.37 22.45
CA ALA A 285 4.73 38.76 22.04
C ALA A 285 6.05 39.40 22.48
N THR A 286 6.82 39.88 21.52
CA THR A 286 7.92 40.81 21.79
C THR A 286 7.35 42.02 22.54
N PRO A 287 7.89 42.40 23.70
CA PRO A 287 7.74 43.77 24.15
C PRO A 287 8.38 44.69 23.11
N ASP A 288 7.69 45.77 22.76
CA ASP A 288 8.15 46.83 21.86
C ASP A 288 9.53 47.41 22.25
#